data_AF-A0A2W5FGB5-F1
#
_entry.id   AF-A0A2W5FGB5-F1
#
_cell.length_a   1.000
_cell.length_b   1.000
_cell.length_c   1.000
_cell.angle_alpha   90.00
_cell.angle_beta   90.00
_cell.angle_gamma   90.00
#
_symmetry.space_group_name_H-M   'P 1'
#
loop_
_entity.id
_entity.type
_entity.pdbx_description
1 polymer ?
#
loop_
_entity_poly.entity_id
_entity_poly.type
_entity_poly.pdbx_seq_one_letter_code
_entity_poly.pdbx_strand_id
1 'polypeptide(L)' 'MTEERINSIETALAHHEMQIQELSEIINQQWKEIERLKRNLEKAYDKISEIESSEDTEGKSVTEIAAANKPPHY' A
#
# COMPACT_ATOMS: atom_id res chain seq x y z
N MET A 1 -6.74 27.90 -47.34
CA MET A 1 -8.02 27.53 -46.70
C MET A 1 -8.14 26.05 -46.32
N THR A 2 -8.11 25.08 -47.24
CA THR A 2 -8.21 23.64 -46.87
C THR A 2 -6.91 23.07 -46.31
N GLU A 3 -5.78 23.38 -46.94
CA GLU A 3 -4.47 22.85 -46.57
C GLU A 3 -3.97 23.38 -45.22
N GLU A 4 -4.11 24.70 -44.97
CA GLU A 4 -3.80 25.30 -43.66
C GLU A 4 -4.64 24.70 -42.53
N ARG A 5 -5.91 24.38 -42.80
CA ARG A 5 -6.80 23.77 -41.81
C ARG A 5 -6.40 22.32 -41.54
N ILE A 6 -6.00 21.57 -42.56
CA ILE A 6 -5.47 20.21 -42.39
C ILE A 6 -4.18 20.24 -41.56
N ASN A 7 -3.22 21.10 -41.91
CA ASN A 7 -1.97 21.25 -41.16
C ASN A 7 -2.22 21.65 -39.69
N SER A 8 -3.21 22.51 -39.43
CA SER A 8 -3.57 22.89 -38.06
C SER A 8 -4.12 21.71 -37.25
N ILE A 9 -4.91 20.85 -37.89
CA ILE A 9 -5.47 19.65 -37.25
C ILE A 9 -4.36 18.63 -36.99
N GLU A 10 -3.48 18.40 -37.95
CA GLU A 10 -2.33 17.49 -37.79
C GLU A 10 -1.40 17.93 -36.67
N THR A 11 -1.12 19.24 -36.59
CA THR A 11 -0.31 19.81 -35.50
C THR A 11 -0.98 19.61 -34.14
N ALA A 12 -2.29 19.87 -34.05
CA ALA A 12 -3.05 19.67 -32.82
C ALA A 12 -3.10 18.18 -32.42
N LEU A 13 -3.28 17.28 -33.40
CA LEU A 13 -3.32 15.84 -33.18
C LEU A 13 -1.99 15.33 -32.64
N ALA A 14 -0.87 15.74 -33.24
CA ALA A 14 0.46 15.38 -32.77
C ALA A 14 0.72 15.86 -31.33
N HIS A 15 0.28 17.08 -31.00
CA HIS A 15 0.37 17.61 -29.64
C HIS A 15 -0.48 16.78 -28.65
N HIS A 16 -1.70 16.44 -29.03
CA HIS A 16 -2.57 15.62 -28.18
C HIS A 16 -2.06 14.20 -28.01
N GLU A 17 -1.45 13.61 -29.03
CA GLU A 17 -0.84 12.29 -28.92
C GLU A 17 0.34 12.27 -27.95
N MET A 18 1.18 13.31 -27.99
CA MET A 18 2.25 13.51 -27.00
C MET A 18 1.68 13.65 -25.58
N GLN A 19 0.65 14.49 -25.39
CA GLN A 19 -0.01 14.66 -24.10
C GLN A 19 -0.60 13.35 -23.56
N ILE A 20 -1.21 12.54 -24.42
CA ILE A 20 -1.78 11.24 -24.03
C ILE A 20 -0.67 10.29 -23.56
N GLN A 21 0.48 10.29 -24.22
CA GLN A 21 1.63 9.47 -23.81
C GLN A 21 2.17 9.90 -22.44
N GLU A 22 2.36 11.20 -22.23
CA GLU A 22 2.79 11.76 -20.93
C GLU A 22 1.81 11.40 -19.80
N LEU A 23 0.50 11.58 -20.04
CA LEU A 23 -0.53 11.22 -19.07
C LEU A 23 -0.54 9.72 -18.77
N SER A 24 -0.33 8.88 -19.79
CA SER A 24 -0.26 7.42 -19.62
C SER A 24 0.94 7.02 -18.76
N GLU A 25 2.08 7.69 -18.92
CA GLU A 25 3.26 7.47 -18.08
C GLU A 25 2.99 7.89 -16.63
N ILE A 26 2.40 9.07 -16.41
CA ILE A 26 2.03 9.55 -15.07
C ILE A 26 1.06 8.58 -14.38
N ILE A 27 0.03 8.11 -15.08
CA ILE A 27 -0.92 7.13 -14.55
C ILE A 27 -0.21 5.84 -14.14
N ASN A 28 0.75 5.36 -14.94
CA ASN A 28 1.53 4.17 -14.61
C ASN A 28 2.36 4.37 -13.34
N GLN A 29 3.01 5.53 -13.20
CA GLN A 29 3.78 5.88 -12.01
C GLN A 29 2.88 5.97 -10.77
N GLN A 30 1.72 6.62 -10.88
CA GLN A 30 0.75 6.71 -9.79
C GLN A 30 0.21 5.34 -9.36
N TRP A 31 -0.04 4.45 -10.33
CA TRP A 31 -0.50 3.10 -10.03
C TRP A 31 0.52 2.32 -9.19
N LYS A 32 1.80 2.39 -9.56
CA LYS A 32 2.91 1.79 -8.79
C LYS A 32 2.99 2.37 -7.37
N GLU A 33 2.83 3.68 -7.21
CA GLU A 33 2.85 4.31 -5.89
C GLU A 33 1.65 3.87 -5.03
N ILE A 34 0.46 3.75 -5.62
CA ILE A 34 -0.72 3.22 -4.93
C ILE A 34 -0.48 1.78 -4.46
N GLU A 35 0.10 0.92 -5.30
CA GLU A 35 0.44 -0.45 -4.89
C GLU A 35 1.43 -0.46 -3.73
N ARG A 36 2.46 0.40 -3.78
CA ARG A 36 3.45 0.53 -2.70
C ARG A 36 2.79 0.96 -1.39
N LEU A 37 1.92 1.98 -1.44
CA LEU A 37 1.21 2.47 -0.27
C LEU A 37 0.26 1.41 0.30
N LYS A 38 -0.48 0.69 -0.55
CA LYS A 38 -1.34 -0.43 -0.12
C LYS A 38 -0.55 -1.49 0.64
N ARG A 39 0.60 -1.92 0.11
CA ARG A 39 1.47 -2.91 0.77
C ARG A 39 2.01 -2.41 2.11
N ASN A 40 2.35 -1.13 2.21
CA ASN A 40 2.83 -0.54 3.47
C ASN A 40 1.72 -0.48 4.52
N LEU A 41 0.49 -0.19 4.08
CA LEU A 41 -0.69 -0.12 4.93
C LEU A 41 -1.06 -1.52 5.44
N GLU A 42 -1.05 -2.53 4.58
CA GLU A 42 -1.24 -3.94 4.96
C GLU A 42 -0.23 -4.37 6.03
N LYS A 43 1.07 -4.12 5.80
CA LYS A 43 2.12 -4.40 6.80
C LYS A 43 1.93 -3.66 8.12
N ALA A 44 1.38 -2.45 8.08
CA ALA A 44 1.11 -1.69 9.30
C ALA A 44 -0.05 -2.32 10.07
N TYR A 45 -1.11 -2.76 9.39
CA TYR A 45 -2.20 -3.50 10.02
C TYR A 45 -1.74 -4.83 10.60
N ASP A 46 -0.92 -5.59 9.88
CA ASP A 46 -0.38 -6.87 10.37
C ASP A 46 0.39 -6.66 11.69
N LYS A 47 1.26 -5.63 11.74
CA LYS A 47 2.01 -5.29 12.95
C LYS A 47 1.11 -4.86 14.11
N ILE A 48 0.06 -4.08 13.84
CA ILE A 48 -0.90 -3.69 14.88
C ILE A 48 -1.61 -4.94 15.41
N SER A 49 -2.05 -5.83 14.52
CA SER A 49 -2.71 -7.08 14.91
C SER A 49 -1.78 -8.01 15.70
N GLU A 50 -0.49 -8.09 15.36
CA GLU A 50 0.51 -8.83 16.14
C GLU A 50 0.65 -8.25 17.56
N ILE A 51 0.68 -6.93 17.70
CA ILE A 51 0.77 -6.26 19.01
C ILE A 51 -0.50 -6.53 19.83
N GLU A 52 -1.68 -6.31 19.25
CA GLU A 52 -2.97 -6.58 19.92
C GLU A 52 -3.09 -8.06 20.34
N SER A 53 -2.65 -8.98 19.49
CA SER A 53 -2.64 -10.43 19.82
C SER A 53 -1.62 -10.78 20.89
N SER A 54 -0.51 -10.05 20.97
CA SER A 54 0.50 -10.28 22.00
C SER A 54 0.03 -9.83 23.39
N GLU A 55 -0.78 -8.76 23.47
CA GLU A 55 -1.41 -8.29 24.72
C GLU A 55 -2.41 -9.31 25.28
N ASP A 56 -3.13 -10.05 24.43
CA ASP A 56 -4.02 -11.15 24.86
C ASP A 56 -3.25 -12.36 25.44
N THR A 57 -1.97 -12.52 25.11
CA THR A 57 -1.09 -13.57 25.69
C THR A 57 -0.27 -13.12 26.90
N GLU A 58 -0.19 -11.82 27.20
CA GLU A 58 0.49 -11.27 28.40
C GLU A 58 -0.42 -11.19 29.64
N GLY A 59 -1.52 -11.94 29.65
CA GLY A 59 -2.37 -12.12 30.84
C GLY A 59 -1.88 -13.16 31.85
N LYS A 60 -0.66 -13.71 31.71
CA LYS A 60 -0.01 -14.49 32.77
C LYS A 60 1.44 -14.09 32.89
N SER A 61 1.78 -13.44 34.00
CA SER A 61 3.18 -13.18 34.34
C SER A 61 3.95 -14.51 34.37
N VAL A 62 5.23 -14.51 33.99
CA VAL A 62 6.14 -15.69 34.15
C VAL A 62 6.07 -16.27 35.58
N THR A 63 5.75 -15.41 36.56
CA THR A 63 5.50 -15.78 37.95
C THR A 63 4.21 -16.60 38.17
N GLU A 64 3.13 -16.33 37.43
CA GLU A 64 1.86 -17.09 37.52
C GLU A 64 1.97 -18.47 36.86
N ILE A 65 2.72 -18.60 35.78
CA ILE A 65 3.03 -19.90 35.15
C ILE A 65 3.89 -20.75 36.10
N ALA A 66 4.84 -20.13 36.80
CA ALA A 66 5.67 -20.82 37.80
C ALA A 66 4.87 -21.24 39.05
N ALA A 67 3.90 -20.42 39.50
CA ALA A 67 3.03 -20.73 40.65
C ALA A 67 2.07 -21.90 40.36
N ALA A 68 1.54 -22.00 39.14
CA ALA A 68 0.65 -23.10 38.73
C ALA A 68 1.35 -24.47 38.63
N ASN A 69 2.68 -24.49 38.49
CA ASN A 69 3.47 -25.71 38.33
C ASN A 69 4.14 -26.19 39.64
N LYS A 70 3.84 -25.59 40.79
CA LYS A 70 4.41 -26.06 42.06
C LYS A 70 3.66 -27.33 42.52
N PRO A 71 4.34 -28.48 42.66
CA PRO A 71 3.68 -29.73 43.05
C PRO A 71 3.10 -29.61 44.47
N PRO A 72 1.96 -30.25 44.76
CA PRO A 72 1.35 -30.22 46.09
C PRO A 72 2.31 -30.83 47.10
N HIS A 73 2.70 -30.05 48.10
CA HIS A 73 3.41 -30.55 49.26
C HIS A 73 2.44 -31.40 50.08
N TYR A 74 2.64 -32.72 50.05
CA TYR A 74 2.05 -33.68 50.98
C TYR A 74 2.91 -33.80 52.23
#